data_AF-A0A2K3MIE4-F1
#
_entry.id   AF-A0A2K3MIE4-F1
#
_cell.length_a   1.000
_cell.length_b   1.000
_cell.length_c   1.000
_cell.angle_alpha   90.00
_cell.angle_beta   90.00
_cell.angle_gamma   90.00
#
_symmetry.space_group_name_H-M   'P 1'
#
loop_
_entity.id
_entity.type
_entity.pdbx_description
1 polymer ?
#
loop_
_entity_poly.entity_id
_entity_poly.type
_entity_poly.pdbx_seq_one_letter_code
_entity_poly.pdbx_strand_id
1 'polypeptide(L)'
;MAPKMSKKQMEELLESSKKEGISHVTANVVKELCNKNIPEAIPLQTVSVAFASTSKAPTNPTLWAKHLREFNEGPEDSLWNLSIDRSEIVDEHIIRRADEAKFARAGDIGICKALTSHNLRTIAMVRHLESAIIKKDVSIETLKNKVANLEKELAAEKEKLATAYSKLKKEKNDLAAKYKAESHGWTQLKKKLEDDVVDYQRGFAEQYRDGFENAISQIRIIAPNVDVSKVDKYKVVRDGMIVDEEEDEET
;
A
#
# COMPACT_ATOMS: atom_id res chain seq x y z
N MET A 1 4.66 3.24 51.17
CA MET A 1 3.49 2.54 50.58
C MET A 1 3.01 3.37 49.40
N ALA A 2 3.21 2.90 48.16
CA ALA A 2 2.64 3.56 46.99
C ALA A 2 1.18 3.12 46.81
N PRO A 3 0.25 4.02 46.46
CA PRO A 3 -1.15 3.65 46.29
C PRO A 3 -1.31 2.79 45.04
N LYS A 4 -1.88 1.59 45.20
CA LYS A 4 -2.22 0.71 44.08
C LYS A 4 -3.49 1.26 43.41
N MET A 5 -3.35 1.78 42.18
CA MET A 5 -4.50 2.09 41.33
C MET A 5 -5.28 0.80 41.03
N SER A 6 -6.61 0.89 41.03
CA SER A 6 -7.47 -0.26 40.76
C SER A 6 -7.48 -0.56 39.26
N LYS A 7 -7.63 -1.84 38.91
CA LYS A 7 -7.69 -2.32 37.52
C LYS A 7 -8.75 -1.57 36.68
N LYS A 8 -9.83 -1.13 37.33
CA LYS A 8 -10.93 -0.38 36.72
C LYS A 8 -10.50 1.02 36.26
N GLN A 9 -9.61 1.69 37.00
CA GLN A 9 -9.06 2.99 36.62
C GLN A 9 -8.08 2.89 35.44
N MET A 10 -7.48 1.72 35.24
CA MET A 10 -6.56 1.47 34.12
C MET A 10 -7.32 1.23 32.81
N GLU A 11 -8.46 0.56 32.86
CA GLU A 11 -9.35 0.34 31.71
C GLU A 11 -10.02 1.65 31.24
N GLU A 12 -10.46 2.50 32.18
CA GLU A 12 -11.12 3.78 31.86
C GLU A 12 -10.17 4.77 31.14
N LEU A 13 -8.87 4.76 31.47
CA LEU A 13 -7.85 5.54 30.76
C LEU A 13 -7.59 5.01 29.34
N LEU A 14 -7.63 3.69 29.14
CA LEU A 14 -7.44 3.07 27.83
C LEU A 14 -8.63 3.35 26.88
N GLU A 15 -9.85 3.39 27.41
CA GLU A 15 -11.05 3.68 26.63
C GLU A 15 -11.13 5.15 26.18
N SER A 16 -10.65 6.08 27.01
CA SER A 16 -10.61 7.51 26.67
C SER A 16 -9.69 7.82 25.47
N SER A 17 -8.60 7.07 25.32
CA SER A 17 -7.64 7.25 24.21
C SER A 17 -8.13 6.77 22.84
N LYS A 18 -9.21 5.97 22.79
CA LYS A 18 -9.76 5.44 21.53
C LYS A 18 -10.77 6.37 20.85
N LYS A 19 -11.26 7.42 21.52
CA LYS A 19 -12.30 8.32 20.99
C LYS A 19 -11.79 9.63 20.37
N GLU A 20 -10.53 10.00 20.58
CA GLU A 20 -9.90 11.17 19.95
C GLU A 20 -8.86 10.72 18.93
N GLY A 21 -9.29 10.39 17.71
CA GLY A 21 -8.34 9.95 16.69
C GLY A 21 -8.94 9.55 15.35
N ILE A 22 -10.06 10.16 14.95
CA ILE A 22 -10.51 10.11 13.55
C ILE A 22 -10.57 11.54 13.04
N SER A 23 -9.44 12.04 12.56
CA SER A 23 -9.42 13.16 11.62
C SER A 23 -8.61 12.76 10.40
N HIS A 24 -9.28 12.70 9.25
CA HIS A 24 -8.67 12.55 7.94
C HIS A 24 -7.54 13.57 7.75
N VAL A 25 -6.30 13.09 7.69
CA VAL A 25 -5.16 13.89 7.21
C VAL A 25 -4.77 13.35 5.84
N THR A 26 -5.05 14.18 4.84
CA THR A 26 -4.75 14.05 3.43
C THR A 26 -3.26 13.81 3.19
N ALA A 27 -2.95 12.92 2.25
CA ALA A 27 -1.61 12.41 1.90
C ALA A 27 -0.55 13.44 1.44
N ASN A 28 -0.84 14.74 1.50
CA ASN A 28 0.06 15.79 1.01
C ASN A 28 0.96 16.42 2.09
N VAL A 29 0.70 16.21 3.39
CA VAL A 29 1.52 16.82 4.47
C VAL A 29 2.80 16.02 4.79
N VAL A 30 2.83 14.72 4.48
CA VAL A 30 3.98 13.86 4.77
C VAL A 30 5.20 14.18 3.88
N LYS A 31 4.99 14.81 2.72
CA LYS A 31 6.08 15.12 1.78
C LYS A 31 6.87 16.38 2.13
N GLU A 32 6.29 17.32 2.89
CA GLU A 32 6.96 18.59 3.24
C GLU A 32 7.74 18.55 4.56
N LEU A 33 7.43 17.63 5.49
CA LEU A 33 8.16 17.51 6.76
C LEU A 33 9.42 16.64 6.69
N CYS A 34 9.61 15.84 5.64
CA CYS A 34 10.79 14.96 5.53
C CYS A 34 12.05 15.63 4.97
N ASN A 35 11.99 16.87 4.46
CA ASN A 35 13.11 17.46 3.70
C ASN A 35 13.83 18.63 4.37
N LYS A 36 13.53 18.99 5.62
CA LYS A 36 14.26 20.04 6.34
C LYS A 36 14.60 19.55 7.75
N ASN A 37 15.90 19.41 8.01
CA ASN A 37 16.56 19.00 9.26
C ASN A 37 16.88 17.50 9.38
N ILE A 38 17.85 17.05 8.58
CA ILE A 38 18.75 15.97 9.01
C ILE A 38 20.11 16.63 9.25
N PRO A 39 20.55 16.83 10.51
CA PRO A 39 21.97 17.05 10.77
C PRO A 39 22.72 15.77 10.38
N GLU A 40 23.79 15.95 9.62
CA GLU A 40 24.78 14.95 9.23
C GLU A 40 25.02 13.93 10.35
N ALA A 41 24.60 12.69 10.13
CA ALA A 41 24.76 11.62 11.08
C ALA A 41 26.25 11.28 11.21
N ILE A 42 26.82 11.56 12.38
CA ILE A 42 28.10 11.01 12.81
C ILE A 42 27.98 9.47 12.70
N PRO A 43 28.92 8.78 12.04
CA PRO A 43 28.85 7.33 11.92
C PRO A 43 29.07 6.71 13.31
N LEU A 44 27.98 6.34 13.97
CA LEU A 44 28.03 5.41 15.10
C LEU A 44 28.42 4.06 14.52
N GLN A 45 29.67 3.65 14.77
CA GLN A 45 30.09 2.27 14.58
C GLN A 45 29.13 1.37 15.36
N THR A 46 28.23 0.70 14.65
CA THR A 46 27.44 -0.41 15.18
C THR A 46 28.39 -1.57 15.47
N VAL A 47 28.95 -1.58 16.67
CA VAL A 47 29.47 -2.82 17.26
C VAL A 47 28.25 -3.62 17.67
N SER A 48 27.81 -4.51 16.79
CA SER A 48 26.83 -5.55 17.10
C SER A 48 27.47 -6.55 18.06
N VAL A 49 27.46 -6.25 19.36
CA VAL A 49 27.67 -7.28 20.37
C VAL A 49 26.35 -8.01 20.53
N ALA A 50 26.24 -9.18 19.90
CA ALA A 50 25.15 -10.11 20.15
C ALA A 50 25.26 -10.62 21.60
N PHE A 51 24.59 -9.94 22.53
CA PHE A 51 24.35 -10.51 23.85
C PHE A 51 23.29 -11.60 23.72
N ALA A 52 23.73 -12.83 23.46
CA ALA A 52 22.92 -14.01 23.70
C ALA A 52 22.69 -14.10 25.22
N SER A 53 21.56 -13.56 25.69
CA SER A 53 21.13 -13.74 27.08
C SER A 53 20.63 -15.17 27.28
N THR A 54 21.57 -16.11 27.45
CA THR A 54 21.26 -17.51 27.81
C THR A 54 21.53 -17.82 29.27
N SER A 55 21.98 -16.86 30.08
CA SER A 55 22.28 -17.11 31.49
C SER A 55 21.01 -17.03 32.36
N LYS A 56 20.34 -18.17 32.55
CA LYS A 56 19.55 -18.38 33.78
C LYS A 56 20.56 -18.52 34.91
N ALA A 57 20.60 -17.56 35.83
CA ALA A 57 21.47 -17.60 37.00
C ALA A 57 21.29 -18.95 37.73
N PRO A 58 22.37 -19.70 38.01
CA PRO A 58 22.27 -20.97 38.72
C PRO A 58 21.76 -20.74 40.14
N THR A 59 20.69 -21.44 40.51
CA THR A 59 20.12 -21.42 41.87
C THR A 59 20.96 -22.17 42.90
N ASN A 60 22.07 -22.79 42.49
CA ASN A 60 22.95 -23.60 43.34
C ASN A 60 24.33 -22.92 43.54
N PRO A 61 24.79 -22.69 44.78
CA PRO A 61 26.09 -22.08 45.10
C PRO A 61 27.31 -22.78 44.48
N THR A 62 27.24 -24.10 44.27
CA THR A 62 28.35 -24.87 43.69
C THR A 62 28.49 -24.63 42.18
N LEU A 63 27.41 -24.22 41.51
CA LEU A 63 27.43 -23.83 40.09
C LEU A 63 27.98 -22.41 39.87
N TRP A 64 27.91 -21.54 40.88
CA TRP A 64 28.51 -20.20 40.83
C TRP A 64 30.02 -20.24 40.62
N ALA A 65 30.72 -21.12 41.35
CA ALA A 65 32.16 -21.29 41.19
C ALA A 65 32.56 -21.87 39.82
N LYS A 66 31.65 -22.57 39.12
CA LYS A 66 31.87 -23.04 37.75
C LYS A 66 31.58 -21.94 36.73
N HIS A 67 30.48 -21.21 36.91
CA HIS A 67 30.10 -20.07 36.06
C HIS A 67 31.11 -18.93 36.10
N LEU A 68 31.67 -18.61 37.27
CA LEU A 68 32.73 -17.60 37.40
C LEU A 68 34.06 -18.04 36.75
N ARG A 69 34.32 -19.35 36.63
CA ARG A 69 35.50 -19.88 35.93
C ARG A 69 35.38 -19.80 34.41
N GLU A 70 34.16 -19.81 33.86
CA GLU A 70 33.92 -19.62 32.42
C GLU A 70 34.22 -18.17 31.97
N PHE A 71 34.32 -17.21 32.89
CA PHE A 71 34.79 -15.85 32.64
C PHE A 71 36.33 -15.70 32.58
N ASN A 72 37.10 -16.76 32.86
CA ASN A 72 38.57 -16.74 32.80
C ASN A 72 39.13 -16.58 31.37
N GLU A 73 38.29 -16.69 30.34
CA GLU A 73 38.64 -16.56 28.92
C GLU A 73 37.95 -15.36 28.26
N GLY A 74 37.60 -14.33 29.04
CA GLY A 74 36.96 -13.12 28.52
C GLY A 74 37.85 -12.35 27.53
N PRO A 75 37.26 -11.46 26.69
CA PRO A 75 38.01 -10.61 25.75
C PRO A 75 39.17 -9.87 26.44
N GLU A 76 40.22 -9.50 25.69
CA GLU A 76 41.38 -8.76 26.23
C GLU A 76 40.98 -7.48 27.01
N ASP A 77 39.87 -6.84 26.62
CA ASP A 77 39.35 -5.62 27.25
C ASP A 77 38.42 -5.86 28.47
N SER A 78 38.28 -7.11 28.92
CA SER A 78 37.40 -7.44 30.05
C SER A 78 38.11 -7.26 31.39
N LEU A 79 37.51 -6.51 32.31
CA LEU A 79 37.93 -6.36 33.72
C LEU A 79 38.14 -7.69 34.47
N TRP A 80 37.57 -8.79 33.95
CA TRP A 80 37.69 -10.14 34.52
C TRP A 80 38.84 -10.96 33.91
N ASN A 81 39.52 -10.45 32.88
CA ASN A 81 40.72 -11.06 32.32
C ASN A 81 41.84 -11.11 33.36
N LEU A 82 42.63 -12.19 33.35
CA LEU A 82 43.76 -12.40 34.26
C LEU A 82 45.01 -11.59 33.86
N SER A 83 45.08 -11.13 32.61
CA SER A 83 46.18 -10.29 32.12
C SER A 83 46.10 -8.84 32.58
N ILE A 84 44.94 -8.39 33.08
CA ILE A 84 44.75 -7.04 33.60
C ILE A 84 45.27 -6.96 35.03
N ASP A 85 46.25 -6.08 35.28
CA ASP A 85 46.66 -5.75 36.65
C ASP A 85 45.59 -4.87 37.31
N ARG A 86 44.76 -5.51 38.12
CA ARG A 86 43.69 -4.85 38.87
C ARG A 86 44.25 -3.88 39.91
N SER A 87 45.48 -4.11 40.38
CA SER A 87 46.15 -3.24 41.35
C SER A 87 46.46 -1.90 40.70
N GLU A 88 46.91 -1.91 39.45
CA GLU A 88 47.19 -0.70 38.66
C GLU A 88 45.91 0.11 38.42
N ILE A 89 44.80 -0.53 38.02
CA ILE A 89 43.50 0.16 37.84
C ILE A 89 43.01 0.79 39.15
N VAL A 90 43.14 0.07 40.26
CA VAL A 90 42.77 0.57 41.59
C VAL A 90 43.66 1.75 41.99
N ASP A 91 44.97 1.67 41.74
CA ASP A 91 45.92 2.73 42.03
C ASP A 91 45.74 3.97 41.12
N GLU A 92 45.22 3.80 39.89
CA GLU A 92 44.83 4.92 39.01
C GLU A 92 43.55 5.63 39.49
N HIS A 93 42.61 4.89 40.08
CA HIS A 93 41.29 5.41 40.47
C HIS A 93 41.19 5.80 41.95
N ILE A 94 42.17 5.42 42.77
CA ILE A 94 42.22 5.73 44.21
C ILE A 94 43.48 6.56 44.48
N ILE A 95 43.32 7.69 45.17
CA ILE A 95 44.47 8.48 45.64
C ILE A 95 44.96 7.82 46.92
N ARG A 96 45.74 6.75 46.78
CA ARG A 96 46.07 5.79 47.84
C ARG A 96 46.38 6.42 49.20
N ARG A 97 47.29 7.40 49.25
CA ARG A 97 47.67 8.08 50.51
C ARG A 97 46.56 8.97 51.11
N ALA A 98 45.76 9.63 50.27
CA ALA A 98 44.67 10.48 50.75
C ALA A 98 43.49 9.65 51.24
N ASP A 99 43.24 8.50 50.60
CA ASP A 99 42.15 7.59 50.95
C ASP A 99 42.52 6.69 52.14
N GLU A 100 43.78 6.25 52.26
CA GLU A 100 44.32 5.58 53.46
C GLU A 100 44.10 6.44 54.74
N ALA A 101 44.37 7.74 54.67
CA ALA A 101 44.14 8.66 55.79
C ALA A 101 42.63 8.84 56.11
N LYS A 102 41.75 8.76 55.10
CA LYS A 102 40.29 8.78 55.31
C LYS A 102 39.81 7.48 55.94
N PHE A 103 40.34 6.33 55.52
CA PHE A 103 40.03 5.01 56.08
C PHE A 103 40.46 4.91 57.54
N ALA A 104 41.68 5.35 57.86
CA ALA A 104 42.17 5.39 59.24
C ALA A 104 41.29 6.25 60.16
N ARG A 105 40.79 7.40 59.67
CA ARG A 105 39.85 8.25 60.43
C ARG A 105 38.45 7.64 60.56
N ALA A 106 37.98 6.92 59.56
CA ALA A 106 36.65 6.31 59.55
C ALA A 106 36.55 5.06 60.44
N GLY A 107 37.68 4.33 60.60
CA GLY A 107 37.73 3.04 61.29
C GLY A 107 36.95 1.94 60.56
N ASP A 108 37.13 0.70 60.99
CA ASP A 108 36.54 -0.48 60.32
C ASP A 108 35.02 -0.38 60.16
N ILE A 109 34.33 0.11 61.19
CA ILE A 109 32.87 0.29 61.16
C ILE A 109 32.46 1.35 60.13
N GLY A 110 33.21 2.45 60.02
CA GLY A 110 32.94 3.50 59.05
C GLY A 110 33.17 3.03 57.61
N ILE A 111 34.25 2.27 57.39
CA ILE A 111 34.55 1.64 56.10
C ILE A 111 33.44 0.65 55.71
N CYS A 112 33.03 -0.23 56.63
CA CYS A 112 31.93 -1.18 56.40
C CYS A 112 30.61 -0.47 56.06
N LYS A 113 30.28 0.64 56.73
CA LYS A 113 29.08 1.44 56.42
C LYS A 113 29.17 2.08 55.02
N ALA A 114 30.32 2.65 54.66
CA ALA A 114 30.53 3.26 53.36
C ALA A 114 30.45 2.23 52.22
N LEU A 115 31.11 1.08 52.41
CA LEU A 115 31.06 -0.04 51.46
C LEU A 115 29.64 -0.59 51.32
N THR A 116 28.92 -0.78 52.43
CA THR A 116 27.52 -1.23 52.39
C THR A 116 26.64 -0.24 51.63
N SER A 117 26.81 1.07 51.86
CA SER A 117 26.10 2.12 51.11
C SER A 117 26.41 2.09 49.62
N HIS A 118 27.68 1.87 49.24
CA HIS A 118 28.07 1.73 47.85
C HIS A 118 27.43 0.49 47.21
N ASN A 119 27.51 -0.67 47.86
CA ASN A 119 26.91 -1.91 47.37
C ASN A 119 25.39 -1.79 47.19
N LEU A 120 24.68 -1.13 48.12
CA LEU A 120 23.25 -0.87 47.97
C LEU A 120 22.93 0.02 46.77
N ARG A 121 23.75 1.04 46.50
CA ARG A 121 23.61 1.89 45.29
C ARG A 121 23.85 1.09 44.02
N THR A 122 24.87 0.24 43.98
CA THR A 122 25.12 -0.66 42.84
C THR A 122 23.94 -1.60 42.60
N ILE A 123 23.39 -2.22 43.65
CA ILE A 123 22.20 -3.09 43.53
C ILE A 123 20.99 -2.30 43.01
N ALA A 124 20.78 -1.06 43.45
CA ALA A 124 19.70 -0.22 42.95
C ALA A 124 19.85 0.11 41.47
N MET A 125 21.08 0.39 41.01
CA MET A 125 21.39 0.60 39.59
C MET A 125 21.14 -0.66 38.76
N VAL A 126 21.56 -1.83 39.25
CA VAL A 126 21.29 -3.12 38.58
C VAL A 126 19.79 -3.35 38.44
N ARG A 127 18.99 -3.13 39.49
CA ARG A 127 17.52 -3.27 39.42
C ARG A 127 16.86 -2.29 38.44
N HIS A 128 17.40 -1.08 38.32
CA HIS A 128 16.93 -0.12 37.33
C HIS A 128 17.17 -0.63 35.91
N LEU A 129 18.37 -1.18 35.64
CA LEU A 129 18.70 -1.77 34.35
C LEU A 129 17.84 -3.00 34.05
N GLU A 130 17.65 -3.91 35.00
CA GLU A 130 16.75 -5.06 34.86
C GLU A 130 15.34 -4.63 34.47
N SER A 131 14.80 -3.60 35.15
CA SER A 131 13.47 -3.06 34.85
C SER A 131 13.40 -2.44 33.45
N ALA A 132 14.47 -1.77 33.00
CA ALA A 132 14.56 -1.20 31.65
C ALA A 132 14.65 -2.29 30.57
N ILE A 133 15.39 -3.37 30.83
CA ILE A 133 15.50 -4.54 29.93
C ILE A 133 14.12 -5.20 29.78
N ILE A 134 13.44 -5.50 30.89
CA ILE A 134 12.11 -6.12 30.87
C ILE A 134 11.12 -5.27 30.05
N LYS A 135 11.13 -3.95 30.21
CA LYS A 135 10.27 -3.04 29.42
C LYS A 135 10.57 -3.11 27.93
N LYS A 136 11.85 -3.18 27.56
CA LYS A 136 12.26 -3.34 26.16
C LYS A 136 11.83 -4.69 25.61
N ASP A 137 11.97 -5.77 26.36
CA ASP A 137 11.55 -7.11 25.92
C ASP A 137 10.04 -7.19 25.67
N VAL A 138 9.23 -6.63 26.57
CA VAL A 138 7.76 -6.53 26.36
C VAL A 138 7.44 -5.71 25.10
N SER A 139 8.18 -4.63 24.85
CA SER A 139 7.99 -3.79 23.67
C SER A 139 8.38 -4.52 22.38
N ILE A 140 9.49 -5.25 22.40
CA ILE A 140 9.96 -6.08 21.29
C ILE A 140 8.92 -7.16 20.97
N GLU A 141 8.40 -7.86 21.98
CA GLU A 141 7.39 -8.89 21.79
C GLU A 141 6.09 -8.32 21.22
N THR A 142 5.68 -7.14 21.68
CA THR A 142 4.53 -6.43 21.13
C THR A 142 4.74 -6.06 19.65
N LEU A 143 5.92 -5.57 19.30
CA LEU A 143 6.26 -5.24 17.91
C LEU A 143 6.31 -6.48 17.02
N LYS A 144 6.88 -7.59 17.49
CA LYS A 144 6.89 -8.88 16.77
C LYS A 144 5.47 -9.34 16.45
N ASN A 145 4.56 -9.28 17.42
CA ASN A 145 3.16 -9.64 17.19
C ASN A 145 2.47 -8.73 16.17
N LYS A 146 2.75 -7.41 16.20
CA LYS A 146 2.24 -6.48 15.18
C LYS A 146 2.77 -6.79 13.78
N VAL A 147 4.06 -7.08 13.66
CA VAL A 147 4.68 -7.46 12.37
C VAL A 147 4.02 -8.74 11.83
N ALA A 148 3.89 -9.78 12.66
CA ALA A 148 3.25 -11.03 12.24
C ALA A 148 1.79 -10.84 11.80
N ASN A 149 1.04 -9.94 12.44
CA ASN A 149 -0.33 -9.63 12.03
C ASN A 149 -0.37 -8.86 10.70
N LEU A 150 0.50 -7.85 10.52
CA LEU A 150 0.60 -7.10 9.27
C LEU A 150 1.02 -7.98 8.10
N GLU A 151 1.91 -8.96 8.32
CA GLU A 151 2.30 -9.94 7.31
C GLU A 151 1.12 -10.82 6.88
N LYS A 152 0.26 -11.23 7.82
CA LYS A 152 -0.98 -11.97 7.51
C LYS A 152 -1.97 -11.12 6.73
N GLU A 153 -2.18 -9.87 7.12
CA GLU A 153 -3.06 -8.93 6.40
C GLU A 153 -2.55 -8.69 4.99
N LEU A 154 -1.25 -8.49 4.81
CA LEU A 154 -0.61 -8.31 3.50
C LEU A 154 -0.80 -9.54 2.60
N ALA A 155 -0.67 -10.75 3.15
CA ALA A 155 -0.91 -11.98 2.40
C ALA A 155 -2.36 -12.10 1.93
N ALA A 156 -3.33 -11.81 2.83
CA ALA A 156 -4.74 -11.83 2.49
C ALA A 156 -5.10 -10.78 1.42
N GLU A 157 -4.52 -9.58 1.51
CA GLU A 157 -4.80 -8.51 0.53
C GLU A 157 -4.20 -8.82 -0.85
N LYS A 158 -3.02 -9.46 -0.90
CA LYS A 158 -2.44 -9.96 -2.16
C LYS A 158 -3.33 -11.01 -2.83
N GLU A 159 -3.95 -11.90 -2.06
CA GLU A 159 -4.88 -12.91 -2.58
C GLU A 159 -6.16 -12.26 -3.12
N LYS A 160 -6.74 -11.30 -2.39
CA LYS A 160 -7.88 -10.50 -2.88
C LYS A 160 -7.54 -9.74 -4.16
N LEU A 161 -6.34 -9.15 -4.23
CA LEU A 161 -5.90 -8.43 -5.42
C LEU A 161 -5.75 -9.39 -6.62
N ALA A 162 -5.16 -10.56 -6.43
CA ALA A 162 -5.00 -11.57 -7.47
C ALA A 162 -6.36 -12.06 -8.00
N THR A 163 -7.31 -12.34 -7.10
CA THR A 163 -8.67 -12.75 -7.49
C THR A 163 -9.41 -11.65 -8.24
N ALA A 164 -9.36 -10.40 -7.75
CA ALA A 164 -9.95 -9.24 -8.43
C ALA A 164 -9.34 -9.02 -9.82
N TYR A 165 -8.01 -9.12 -9.95
CA TYR A 165 -7.33 -9.00 -11.24
C TYR A 165 -7.76 -10.09 -12.22
N SER A 166 -7.89 -11.34 -11.75
CA SER A 166 -8.35 -12.45 -12.58
C SER A 166 -9.79 -12.24 -13.09
N LYS A 167 -10.68 -11.69 -12.24
CA LYS A 167 -12.07 -11.37 -12.60
C LYS A 167 -12.13 -10.25 -13.63
N LEU A 168 -11.41 -9.15 -13.39
CA LEU A 168 -11.35 -8.00 -14.29
C LEU A 168 -10.77 -8.37 -15.66
N LYS A 169 -9.78 -9.28 -15.70
CA LYS A 169 -9.24 -9.82 -16.94
C LYS A 169 -10.28 -10.62 -17.74
N LYS A 170 -11.12 -11.42 -17.06
CA LYS A 170 -12.23 -12.14 -17.71
C LYS A 170 -13.27 -11.17 -18.24
N GLU A 171 -13.74 -10.23 -17.42
CA GLU A 171 -14.73 -9.22 -17.82
C GLU A 171 -14.25 -8.39 -19.02
N LYS A 172 -12.97 -7.99 -19.04
CA LYS A 172 -12.36 -7.31 -20.19
C LYS A 172 -12.45 -8.14 -21.47
N ASN A 173 -12.14 -9.43 -21.40
CA ASN A 173 -12.17 -10.32 -22.56
C ASN A 173 -13.61 -10.56 -23.04
N ASP A 174 -14.54 -10.75 -22.11
CA ASP A 174 -15.96 -10.94 -22.43
C ASP A 174 -16.55 -9.68 -23.08
N LEU A 175 -16.19 -8.50 -22.57
CA LEU A 175 -16.62 -7.23 -23.17
C LEU A 175 -16.01 -7.03 -24.56
N ALA A 176 -14.74 -7.36 -24.76
CA ALA A 176 -14.10 -7.31 -26.07
C ALA A 176 -14.75 -8.27 -27.07
N ALA A 177 -15.19 -9.46 -26.62
CA ALA A 177 -15.92 -10.41 -27.45
C ALA A 177 -17.31 -9.87 -27.84
N LYS A 178 -18.07 -9.31 -26.87
CA LYS A 178 -19.37 -8.67 -27.13
C LYS A 178 -19.25 -7.51 -28.12
N TYR A 179 -18.28 -6.63 -27.93
CA TYR A 179 -18.04 -5.50 -28.82
C TYR A 179 -17.74 -5.96 -30.26
N LYS A 180 -16.91 -7.01 -30.43
CA LYS A 180 -16.64 -7.58 -31.76
C LYS A 180 -17.89 -8.16 -32.40
N ALA A 181 -18.71 -8.90 -31.64
CA ALA A 181 -19.95 -9.47 -32.14
C ALA A 181 -20.95 -8.39 -32.56
N GLU A 182 -21.11 -7.34 -31.74
CA GLU A 182 -21.99 -6.22 -32.02
C GLU A 182 -21.51 -5.40 -33.23
N SER A 183 -20.22 -5.10 -33.31
CA SER A 183 -19.62 -4.43 -34.47
C SER A 183 -19.83 -5.22 -35.77
N HIS A 184 -19.70 -6.55 -35.71
CA HIS A 184 -20.00 -7.39 -36.86
C HIS A 184 -21.49 -7.37 -37.23
N GLY A 185 -22.38 -7.41 -36.24
CA GLY A 185 -23.83 -7.28 -36.42
C GLY A 185 -24.22 -5.96 -37.07
N TRP A 186 -23.66 -4.84 -36.62
CA TRP A 186 -23.86 -3.52 -37.22
C TRP A 186 -23.39 -3.47 -38.68
N THR A 187 -22.24 -4.07 -38.98
CA THR A 187 -21.72 -4.11 -40.35
C THR A 187 -22.64 -4.90 -41.28
N GLN A 188 -23.17 -6.04 -40.82
CA GLN A 188 -24.13 -6.84 -41.58
C GLN A 188 -25.47 -6.10 -41.78
N LEU A 189 -25.98 -5.46 -40.73
CA LEU A 189 -27.23 -4.70 -40.80
C LEU A 189 -27.10 -3.51 -41.75
N LYS A 190 -25.97 -2.79 -41.69
CA LYS A 190 -25.66 -1.68 -42.60
C LYS A 190 -25.67 -2.15 -44.05
N LYS A 191 -24.99 -3.26 -44.35
CA LYS A 191 -24.98 -3.82 -45.71
C LYS A 191 -26.37 -4.21 -46.18
N LYS A 192 -27.16 -4.90 -45.34
CA LYS A 192 -28.55 -5.24 -45.68
C LYS A 192 -29.38 -4.00 -46.00
N LEU A 193 -29.24 -2.96 -45.19
CA LEU A 193 -29.97 -1.71 -45.41
C LEU A 193 -29.54 -1.02 -46.72
N GLU A 194 -28.24 -1.04 -47.04
CA GLU A 194 -27.72 -0.55 -48.32
C GLU A 194 -28.29 -1.36 -49.51
N ASP A 195 -28.31 -2.69 -49.39
CA ASP A 195 -28.87 -3.59 -50.41
C ASP A 195 -30.39 -3.35 -50.59
N ASP A 196 -31.15 -3.25 -49.49
CA ASP A 196 -32.59 -2.99 -49.49
C ASP A 196 -32.90 -1.63 -50.14
N VAL A 197 -32.12 -0.58 -49.86
CA VAL A 197 -32.30 0.75 -50.49
C VAL A 197 -32.11 0.66 -52.00
N VAL A 198 -31.09 -0.06 -52.47
CA VAL A 198 -30.85 -0.24 -53.91
C VAL A 198 -31.99 -1.02 -54.57
N ASP A 199 -32.49 -2.06 -53.91
CA ASP A 199 -33.61 -2.86 -54.43
C ASP A 199 -34.92 -2.06 -54.44
N TYR A 200 -35.20 -1.25 -53.41
CA TYR A 200 -36.35 -0.34 -53.39
C TYR A 200 -36.27 0.72 -54.49
N GLN A 201 -35.10 1.34 -54.68
CA GLN A 201 -34.88 2.32 -55.75
C GLN A 201 -35.10 1.70 -57.13
N ARG A 202 -34.61 0.47 -57.34
CA ARG A 202 -34.82 -0.27 -58.59
C ARG A 202 -36.29 -0.59 -58.81
N GLY A 203 -36.96 -1.16 -57.81
CA GLY A 203 -38.39 -1.49 -57.89
C GLY A 203 -39.27 -0.27 -58.14
N PHE A 204 -38.95 0.87 -57.52
CA PHE A 204 -39.65 2.13 -57.77
C PHE A 204 -39.44 2.63 -59.21
N ALA A 205 -38.20 2.59 -59.72
CA ALA A 205 -37.90 2.98 -61.10
C ALA A 205 -38.56 2.06 -62.14
N GLU A 206 -38.66 0.76 -61.85
CA GLU A 206 -39.39 -0.21 -62.67
C GLU A 206 -40.89 0.07 -62.67
N GLN A 207 -41.52 0.22 -61.50
CA GLN A 207 -42.95 0.55 -61.40
C GLN A 207 -43.30 1.88 -62.09
N TYR A 208 -42.45 2.89 -61.94
CA TYR A 208 -42.63 4.17 -62.61
C TYR A 208 -42.61 4.01 -64.15
N ARG A 209 -41.64 3.24 -64.67
CA ARG A 209 -41.54 2.93 -66.10
C ARG A 209 -42.76 2.18 -66.61
N ASP A 210 -43.17 1.12 -65.93
CA ASP A 210 -44.30 0.28 -66.31
C ASP A 210 -45.61 1.09 -66.28
N GLY A 211 -45.80 1.94 -65.26
CA GLY A 211 -46.94 2.83 -65.15
C GLY A 211 -47.01 3.85 -66.30
N PHE A 212 -45.86 4.42 -66.67
CA PHE A 212 -45.75 5.35 -67.79
C PHE A 212 -46.07 4.68 -69.14
N GLU A 213 -45.50 3.49 -69.40
CA GLU A 213 -45.77 2.74 -70.63
C GLU A 213 -47.24 2.30 -70.73
N ASN A 214 -47.85 1.91 -69.61
CA ASN A 214 -49.27 1.60 -69.54
C ASN A 214 -50.14 2.82 -69.85
N ALA A 215 -49.79 4.00 -69.33
CA ALA A 215 -50.52 5.24 -69.62
C ALA A 215 -50.46 5.61 -71.11
N ILE A 216 -49.28 5.53 -71.74
CA ILE A 216 -49.13 5.72 -73.20
C ILE A 216 -50.01 4.72 -73.96
N SER A 217 -50.02 3.46 -73.53
CA SER A 217 -50.84 2.41 -74.16
C SER A 217 -52.34 2.72 -74.07
N GLN A 218 -52.81 3.25 -72.94
CA GLN A 218 -54.20 3.68 -72.79
C GLN A 218 -54.55 4.84 -73.74
N ILE A 219 -53.66 5.83 -73.89
CA ILE A 219 -53.88 6.96 -74.83
C ILE A 219 -54.02 6.46 -76.27
N ARG A 220 -53.16 5.51 -76.69
CA ARG A 220 -53.23 4.92 -78.05
C ARG A 220 -54.57 4.23 -78.33
N ILE A 221 -55.23 3.69 -77.32
CA ILE A 221 -56.54 3.05 -77.46
C ILE A 221 -57.66 4.09 -77.54
N ILE A 222 -57.65 5.10 -76.66
CA ILE A 222 -58.73 6.09 -76.53
C ILE A 222 -58.68 7.12 -77.68
N ALA A 223 -57.48 7.51 -78.11
CA ALA A 223 -57.26 8.54 -79.11
C ALA A 223 -56.18 8.10 -80.11
N PRO A 224 -56.49 7.16 -81.03
CA PRO A 224 -55.50 6.53 -81.90
C PRO A 224 -54.81 7.48 -82.89
N ASN A 225 -55.41 8.65 -83.14
CA ASN A 225 -54.85 9.66 -84.05
C ASN A 225 -53.88 10.64 -83.35
N VAL A 226 -53.70 10.54 -82.04
CA VAL A 226 -52.76 11.40 -81.28
C VAL A 226 -51.36 10.81 -81.37
N ASP A 227 -50.41 11.62 -81.85
CA ASP A 227 -49.00 11.25 -81.89
C ASP A 227 -48.37 11.31 -80.50
N VAL A 228 -48.11 10.14 -79.93
CA VAL A 228 -47.44 9.97 -78.64
C VAL A 228 -45.93 9.73 -78.77
N SER A 229 -45.35 9.83 -79.97
CA SER A 229 -43.92 9.57 -80.19
C SER A 229 -43.00 10.57 -79.48
N LYS A 230 -43.51 11.77 -79.18
CA LYS A 230 -42.80 12.83 -78.46
C LYS A 230 -42.94 12.77 -76.95
N VAL A 231 -43.73 11.83 -76.42
CA VAL A 231 -43.98 11.69 -74.99
C VAL A 231 -42.77 10.98 -74.34
N ASP A 232 -42.15 11.64 -73.38
CA ASP A 232 -40.99 11.15 -72.64
C ASP A 232 -41.27 11.26 -71.13
N LYS A 233 -40.82 10.27 -70.36
CA LYS A 233 -41.06 10.16 -68.93
C LYS A 233 -40.32 11.20 -68.09
N TYR A 234 -39.32 11.87 -68.65
CA TYR A 234 -38.56 12.94 -68.01
C TYR A 234 -38.94 14.34 -68.52
N LYS A 235 -40.00 14.43 -69.32
CA LYS A 235 -40.49 15.71 -69.85
C LYS A 235 -41.80 16.09 -69.21
N VAL A 236 -41.99 17.38 -69.01
CA VAL A 236 -43.19 17.94 -68.37
C VAL A 236 -44.04 18.66 -69.41
N VAL A 237 -45.35 18.73 -69.18
CA VAL A 237 -46.27 19.49 -70.03
C VAL A 237 -46.44 20.88 -69.44
N ARG A 238 -45.96 21.91 -70.14
CA ARG A 238 -46.19 23.34 -69.82
C ARG A 238 -46.94 23.97 -70.99
N ASP A 239 -48.05 24.66 -70.69
CA ASP A 239 -48.91 25.35 -71.68
C ASP A 239 -49.33 24.48 -72.89
N GLY A 240 -49.53 23.18 -72.65
CA GLY A 240 -49.94 22.22 -73.69
C GLY A 240 -48.80 21.74 -74.61
N MET A 241 -47.55 22.11 -74.34
CA MET A 241 -46.36 21.60 -75.03
C MET A 241 -45.49 20.75 -74.11
N ILE A 242 -44.85 19.73 -74.68
CA ILE A 242 -43.89 18.87 -73.99
C ILE A 242 -42.53 19.59 -74.00
N VAL A 243 -42.01 19.91 -72.82
CA VAL A 243 -40.72 20.60 -72.63
C VAL A 243 -39.82 19.79 -71.70
N ASP A 244 -38.52 19.99 -71.82
CA ASP A 244 -37.56 19.42 -70.86
C ASP A 244 -37.77 20.07 -69.49
N GLU A 245 -37.68 19.26 -68.43
CA GLU A 245 -37.69 19.77 -67.07
C GLU A 245 -36.34 20.47 -66.84
N GLU A 246 -36.31 21.80 -66.95
CA GLU A 246 -35.12 22.59 -66.60
C GLU A 246 -34.79 22.33 -65.12
N GLU A 247 -33.60 21.78 -64.85
CA GLU A 247 -33.06 21.64 -63.50
C GLU A 247 -32.85 23.05 -62.93
N ASP A 248 -33.78 23.52 -62.09
CA ASP A 248 -33.53 24.66 -61.22
C ASP A 248 -32.47 24.23 -60.18
N GLU A 249 -31.19 24.43 -60.53
CA GLU A 249 -30.07 24.43 -59.59
C GLU A 249 -30.25 25.60 -58.59
N GLU A 250 -31.05 25.41 -57.54
CA GLU A 250 -30.99 26.31 -56.38
C GLU A 250 -29.76 25.98 -55.52
N THR A 251 -28.71 26.79 -55.72
CA THR A 251 -27.49 26.92 -54.91
C THR A 251 -27.74 27.46 -53.50
#